data_AF-G9X1J6-F1
#
_entry.id   AF-G9X1J6-F1
#
_cell.length_a   1.000
_cell.length_b   1.000
_cell.length_c   1.000
_cell.angle_alpha   90.00
_cell.angle_beta   90.00
_cell.angle_gamma   90.00
#
_symmetry.space_group_name_H-M   'P 1'
#
loop_
_entity.id
_entity.type
_entity.pdbx_description
1 polymer ?
#
loop_
_entity_poly.entity_id
_entity_poly.type
_entity_poly.pdbx_seq_one_letter_code
_entity_poly.pdbx_strand_id
1 'polypeptide(L)'
;MEIAGSEALEKGVEVERKGLGTPATRAGIIENLIYKGFIERDKKNLIATNKGISLVTIVSDTFKSSETTAKWEMELSDIASGKSSKEEFLEAIETEIKEAVLTYSK
;
A
#
# COMPACT_ATOMS: atom_id res chain seq x y z
N MET A 1 -2.88 -4.51 9.93
CA MET A 1 -2.61 -4.81 8.50
C MET A 1 -3.72 -5.64 7.88
N GLU A 2 -4.26 -6.65 8.57
CA GLU A 2 -5.18 -7.66 8.00
C GLU A 2 -6.56 -7.14 7.55
N ILE A 3 -6.97 -5.96 8.04
CA ILE A 3 -8.23 -5.31 7.70
C ILE A 3 -8.04 -3.95 7.02
N ALA A 4 -6.79 -3.56 6.73
CA ALA A 4 -6.51 -2.24 6.16
C ALA A 4 -7.05 -2.17 4.72
N GLY A 5 -7.85 -1.15 4.40
CA GLY A 5 -8.48 -0.99 3.09
C GLY A 5 -9.64 -1.93 2.80
N SER A 6 -10.06 -2.79 3.74
CA SER A 6 -11.16 -3.74 3.50
C SER A 6 -12.54 -3.09 3.38
N GLU A 7 -12.68 -1.84 3.84
CA GLU A 7 -13.92 -1.06 3.73
C GLU A 7 -14.19 -0.59 2.29
N ALA A 8 -13.15 -0.50 1.46
CA ALA A 8 -13.25 -0.15 0.04
C ALA A 8 -13.68 -1.33 -0.84
N LEU A 9 -13.78 -2.55 -0.28
CA LEU A 9 -14.22 -3.75 -1.00
C LEU A 9 -15.75 -3.85 -0.96
N GLU A 10 -16.37 -4.15 -2.12
CA GLU A 10 -17.81 -4.42 -2.14
C GLU A 10 -18.18 -5.64 -1.30
N LYS A 11 -19.34 -5.58 -0.64
CA LYS A 11 -19.85 -6.70 0.18
C LYS A 11 -20.05 -7.93 -0.71
N GLY A 12 -19.27 -8.97 -0.46
CA GLY A 12 -19.36 -10.26 -1.17
C GLY A 12 -18.18 -10.56 -2.09
N VAL A 13 -17.22 -9.63 -2.23
CA VAL A 13 -15.96 -9.91 -2.93
C VAL A 13 -15.04 -10.71 -2.02
N GLU A 14 -14.92 -12.02 -2.28
CA GLU A 14 -13.84 -12.84 -1.72
C GLU A 14 -12.54 -12.55 -2.47
N VAL A 15 -11.81 -11.54 -2.01
CA VAL A 15 -10.38 -11.45 -2.31
C VAL A 15 -9.64 -12.45 -1.43
N GLU A 16 -8.82 -13.30 -2.05
CA GLU A 16 -7.97 -14.29 -1.39
C GLU A 16 -7.06 -13.67 -0.31
N ARG A 17 -6.81 -12.36 -0.43
CA ARG A 17 -5.99 -11.54 0.46
C ARG A 17 -6.80 -10.38 1.02
N LYS A 18 -7.27 -10.52 2.26
CA LYS A 18 -7.84 -9.40 3.02
C LYS A 18 -6.73 -8.59 3.66
N GLY A 19 -6.80 -7.27 3.50
CA GLY A 19 -5.87 -6.31 4.09
C GLY A 19 -4.57 -6.13 3.32
N LEU A 20 -3.63 -5.41 3.94
CA LEU A 20 -2.31 -5.15 3.36
C LEU A 20 -1.36 -6.34 3.54
N GLY A 21 -0.84 -6.82 2.42
CA GLY A 21 0.14 -7.90 2.35
C GLY A 21 -0.39 -9.28 2.77
N THR A 22 0.45 -10.29 2.60
CA THR A 22 0.17 -11.68 2.97
C THR A 22 0.67 -12.00 4.38
N PRO A 23 0.15 -13.03 5.06
CA PRO A 23 0.70 -13.48 6.35
C PRO A 23 2.22 -13.67 6.34
N ALA A 24 2.76 -14.18 5.22
CA ALA A 24 4.20 -14.40 5.03
C ALA A 24 5.05 -13.12 4.94
N THR A 25 4.47 -11.97 4.57
CA THR A 25 5.20 -10.73 4.32
C THR A 25 5.02 -9.68 5.43
N ARG A 26 3.92 -9.73 6.19
CA ARG A 26 3.57 -8.74 7.22
C ARG A 26 4.66 -8.53 8.27
N ALA A 27 5.18 -9.61 8.85
CA ALA A 27 6.24 -9.53 9.85
C ALA A 27 7.51 -8.88 9.27
N GLY A 28 7.91 -9.27 8.05
CA GLY A 28 9.06 -8.70 7.37
C GLY A 28 8.91 -7.20 7.06
N ILE A 29 7.71 -6.75 6.70
CA ILE A 29 7.42 -5.32 6.49
C ILE A 29 7.60 -4.53 7.79
N ILE A 30 7.07 -5.02 8.92
CA ILE A 30 7.20 -4.36 10.23
C ILE A 30 8.68 -4.27 10.62
N GLU A 31 9.44 -5.35 10.50
CA GLU A 31 10.87 -5.34 10.79
C GLU A 31 11.65 -4.39 9.87
N ASN A 32 11.25 -4.27 8.60
CA ASN A 32 11.88 -3.32 7.68
C ASN A 32 11.63 -1.86 8.08
N LEU A 33 10.42 -1.53 8.55
CA LEU A 33 10.08 -0.20 9.05
C LEU A 33 10.88 0.16 10.31
N ILE A 34 11.09 -0.81 11.21
CA ILE A 34 11.94 -0.65 12.40
C ILE A 34 13.40 -0.43 11.96
N TYR A 35 13.91 -1.30 11.09
CA TYR A 35 15.29 -1.23 10.58
C TYR A 35 15.60 0.12 9.89
N LYS A 36 14.64 0.66 9.12
CA LYS A 36 14.78 1.97 8.47
C LYS A 36 14.60 3.16 9.43
N GLY A 37 14.18 2.90 10.67
CA GLY A 37 13.96 3.91 11.70
C GLY A 37 12.69 4.75 11.51
N PHE A 38 11.67 4.21 10.82
CA PHE A 38 10.37 4.89 10.67
C PHE A 38 9.43 4.61 11.84
N ILE A 39 9.58 3.45 12.47
CA ILE A 39 8.86 3.08 13.70
C ILE A 39 9.86 2.49 14.71
N GLU A 40 9.50 2.49 15.98
CA GLU A 40 10.28 1.90 17.06
C GLU A 40 9.41 1.05 17.99
N ARG A 41 10.04 0.12 18.72
CA ARG A 41 9.38 -0.71 19.72
C ARG A 41 9.49 -0.05 21.08
N ASP A 42 8.37 0.37 21.65
CA ASP A 42 8.26 0.76 23.05
C ASP A 42 7.49 -0.33 23.81
N LYS A 43 8.24 -1.22 24.47
CA LYS A 43 7.71 -2.41 25.15
C LYS A 43 6.88 -3.28 24.19
N LYS A 44 5.55 -3.24 24.32
CA LYS A 44 4.59 -3.99 23.50
C LYS A 44 3.93 -3.13 22.42
N ASN A 45 4.31 -1.86 22.32
CA ASN A 45 3.76 -0.91 21.37
C ASN A 45 4.74 -0.67 20.22
N LEU A 46 4.18 -0.32 19.05
CA LEU A 46 4.93 0.24 17.93
C LEU A 46 4.58 1.73 17.84
N ILE A 47 5.60 2.58 17.90
CA ILE A 47 5.45 4.04 17.87
C ILE A 47 6.10 4.59 16.61
N ALA A 48 5.44 5.51 15.92
CA ALA A 48 6.03 6.19 14.77
C ALA A 48 7.10 7.18 15.24
N THR A 49 8.27 7.15 14.62
CA THR A 49 9.34 8.11 14.93
C THR A 49 9.05 9.45 14.24
N ASN A 50 9.74 10.51 14.65
CA ASN A 50 9.68 11.80 13.94
C ASN A 50 10.03 11.65 12.45
N LYS A 51 10.97 10.76 12.11
CA LYS A 51 11.34 10.43 10.73
C LYS A 51 10.19 9.77 9.96
N GLY A 52 9.50 8.81 10.59
CA GLY A 52 8.32 8.16 10.00
C GLY A 52 7.17 9.14 9.77
N ILE A 53 6.86 9.98 10.76
CA ILE A 53 5.81 11.00 10.65
C ILE A 53 6.15 11.99 9.53
N SER A 54 7.40 12.46 9.48
CA SER A 54 7.84 13.40 8.44
C SER A 54 7.68 12.80 7.04
N LEU A 55 8.06 11.53 6.86
CA LEU A 55 7.87 10.83 5.58
C LEU A 55 6.40 10.75 5.18
N VAL A 56 5.51 10.31 6.08
CA VAL A 56 4.07 10.20 5.79
C VAL A 56 3.45 11.56 5.45
N THR A 57 4.00 12.65 5.98
CA THR A 57 3.51 14.01 5.71
C THR A 57 3.87 14.50 4.30
N ILE A 58 4.99 14.06 3.74
CA ILE A 58 5.45 14.49 2.41
C ILE A 58 5.04 13.56 1.27
N VAL A 59 4.73 12.29 1.56
CA VAL A 59 4.27 11.33 0.56
C VAL A 59 2.84 11.67 0.16
N SER A 60 2.56 11.63 -1.16
CA SER A 60 1.23 11.82 -1.74
C SER A 60 0.18 10.95 -1.04
N ASP A 61 -1.01 11.51 -0.79
CA ASP A 61 -2.14 10.84 -0.16
C ASP A 61 -2.49 9.51 -0.84
N THR A 62 -2.40 9.45 -2.17
CA THR A 62 -2.68 8.21 -2.91
C THR A 62 -1.72 7.08 -2.56
N PHE A 63 -0.42 7.35 -2.43
CA PHE A 63 0.60 6.32 -2.20
C PHE A 63 0.72 5.87 -0.74
N LYS A 64 0.20 6.64 0.22
CA LYS A 64 0.11 6.22 1.62
C LYS A 64 -1.27 5.63 1.98
N SER A 65 -2.24 5.64 1.06
CA SER A 65 -3.56 5.08 1.29
C SER A 65 -3.56 3.55 1.20
N SER A 66 -4.15 2.90 2.20
CA SER A 66 -4.41 1.46 2.14
C SER A 66 -5.45 1.07 1.11
N GLU A 67 -6.33 2.01 0.72
CA GLU A 67 -7.37 1.79 -0.29
C GLU A 67 -6.75 1.62 -1.68
N THR A 68 -5.72 2.42 -2.00
CA THR A 68 -4.97 2.29 -3.26
C THR A 68 -4.37 0.89 -3.40
N THR A 69 -3.77 0.36 -2.33
CA THR A 69 -3.22 -1.01 -2.36
C THR A 69 -4.32 -2.05 -2.52
N ALA A 70 -5.48 -1.88 -1.86
CA ALA A 70 -6.61 -2.78 -2.02
C ALA A 70 -7.14 -2.78 -3.46
N LYS A 71 -7.24 -1.59 -4.09
CA LYS A 71 -7.64 -1.45 -5.49
C LYS A 71 -6.68 -2.18 -6.43
N TRP A 72 -5.37 -2.02 -6.25
CA TRP A 72 -4.38 -2.72 -7.06
C TRP A 72 -4.42 -4.23 -6.88
N GLU A 73 -4.63 -4.75 -5.67
CA GLU A 73 -4.80 -6.21 -5.48
C GLU A 73 -6.06 -6.76 -6.16
N MET A 74 -7.16 -5.99 -6.19
CA MET A 74 -8.35 -6.37 -6.98
C MET A 74 -8.04 -6.42 -8.47
N GLU A 75 -7.39 -5.39 -8.99
CA GLU A 75 -7.06 -5.30 -10.42
C GLU A 75 -6.06 -6.40 -10.84
N LEU A 76 -5.09 -6.73 -9.98
CA LEU A 76 -4.21 -7.88 -10.16
C LEU A 76 -4.98 -9.22 -10.16
N SER A 77 -6.04 -9.35 -9.37
CA SER A 77 -6.92 -10.53 -9.39
C SER A 77 -7.72 -10.62 -10.70
N ASP A 78 -8.22 -9.49 -11.20
CA ASP A 78 -8.90 -9.43 -12.49
C ASP A 78 -7.94 -9.76 -13.65
N ILE A 79 -6.70 -9.28 -13.62
CA ILE A 79 -5.65 -9.67 -14.57
C ILE A 79 -5.39 -11.18 -14.51
N ALA A 80 -5.23 -11.74 -13.31
CA ALA A 80 -4.99 -13.18 -13.13
C ALA A 80 -6.16 -14.05 -13.65
N SER A 81 -7.38 -13.53 -13.60
CA SER A 81 -8.58 -14.17 -14.16
C SER A 81 -8.86 -13.85 -15.63
N GLY A 82 -8.01 -13.05 -16.27
CA GLY A 82 -8.11 -12.67 -17.69
C GLY A 82 -9.18 -11.61 -17.98
N LYS A 83 -9.65 -10.88 -16.97
CA LYS A 83 -10.71 -9.86 -17.09
C LYS A 83 -10.19 -8.44 -17.33
N SER A 84 -8.91 -8.18 -17.07
CA SER A 84 -8.27 -6.88 -17.25
C SER A 84 -6.91 -7.03 -17.94
N SER A 85 -6.43 -5.97 -18.61
CA SER A 85 -5.14 -5.94 -19.28
C SER A 85 -4.02 -5.59 -18.29
N LYS A 86 -2.95 -6.38 -18.33
CA LYS A 86 -1.72 -6.08 -17.58
C LYS A 86 -1.06 -4.80 -18.09
N GLU A 87 -1.10 -4.58 -19.40
CA GLU A 87 -0.49 -3.44 -20.07
C GLU A 87 -1.16 -2.15 -19.61
N GLU A 88 -2.49 -2.09 -19.66
CA GLU A 88 -3.28 -0.93 -19.20
C GLU A 88 -3.03 -0.61 -17.71
N PHE A 89 -2.97 -1.64 -16.86
CA PHE A 89 -2.68 -1.46 -15.43
C PHE A 89 -1.31 -0.84 -15.19
N LEU A 90 -0.28 -1.32 -15.89
CA LEU A 90 1.08 -0.79 -15.75
C LEU A 90 1.21 0.63 -16.30
N GLU A 91 0.55 0.94 -17.43
CA GLU A 91 0.52 2.29 -18.01
C GLU A 91 -0.15 3.30 -17.07
N ALA A 92 -1.23 2.90 -16.39
CA ALA A 92 -1.90 3.74 -15.40
C ALA A 92 -0.98 4.05 -14.20
N ILE A 93 -0.31 3.04 -13.65
CA ILE A 93 0.65 3.22 -12.55
C ILE A 93 1.81 4.14 -12.98
N GLU A 94 2.36 3.93 -14.18
CA GLU A 94 3.46 4.76 -14.69
C GLU A 94 3.04 6.22 -14.83
N THR A 95 1.83 6.46 -15.33
CA THR A 95 1.26 7.80 -15.45
C THR A 95 1.11 8.47 -14.09
N GLU A 96 0.54 7.77 -13.11
CA GLU A 96 0.37 8.29 -11.75
C GLU A 96 1.71 8.64 -11.08
N ILE A 97 2.73 7.78 -11.25
CA ILE A 97 4.08 8.03 -10.73
C ILE A 97 4.69 9.28 -11.39
N LYS A 98 4.56 9.42 -12.72
CA LYS A 98 5.08 10.60 -13.44
C LYS A 98 4.44 11.89 -12.93
N GLU A 99 3.13 11.90 -12.76
CA GLU A 99 2.40 13.06 -12.22
C GLU A 99 2.84 13.41 -10.80
N ALA A 100 3.01 12.40 -9.95
CA ALA A 100 3.50 12.60 -8.59
C ALA A 100 4.92 13.19 -8.59
N VAL A 101 5.85 12.65 -9.39
CA VAL A 101 7.22 13.18 -9.49
C VAL A 101 7.22 14.63 -9.98
N LEU A 102 6.45 14.94 -11.03
CA LEU A 102 6.34 16.30 -11.57
C LEU A 102 5.78 17.31 -10.56
N THR A 103 4.95 16.85 -9.63
CA THR A 103 4.40 17.70 -8.56
C THR A 103 5.50 18.17 -7.60
N TYR A 104 6.51 17.32 -7.33
CA TYR A 104 7.58 17.60 -6.36
C TYR A 104 8.92 18.01 -6.99
N SER A 105 9.07 17.92 -8.31
CA SER A 105 10.30 18.31 -9.03
C SER A 105 10.35 19.79 -9.44
N LYS A 106 9.51 20.64 -8.85
CA LYS A 106 9.47 22.09 -9.14
C LYS A 106 10.37 22.89 -8.19
#